data_AF-A0A0A0KE25-F1
#
_entry.id   AF-A0A0A0KE25-F1
#
_cell.length_a   1.000
_cell.length_b   1.000
_cell.length_c   1.000
_cell.angle_alpha   90.00
_cell.angle_beta   90.00
_cell.angle_gamma   90.00
#
_symmetry.space_group_name_H-M   'P 1'
#
loop_
_entity.id
_entity.type
_entity.pdbx_description
1 polymer ?
#
loop_
_entity_poly.entity_id
_entity_poly.type
_entity_poly.pdbx_seq_one_letter_code
_entity_poly.pdbx_strand_id
1 'polypeptide(L)'
;MAWFRNLNKLSPSKPPLRSTNPHPFLPSTTPFTFLLSHFSSQPISDASASAEALSRPPGLGPTASGEKPRVVVLGSGWAGCRLMKGLDTSIYDVACVSPRNHMVFTPLLASTCVGTLEFRSVAEPIGRIQPSISREPGSYFFLANCTSVNTDEHSVQCETVTDGSNTLEPWRFKLSYDKLIIALGSQPLTFGIHGVKEHAIFLREVYHAQEIRRKLLLNLMLSDVPGISVEEKRRLLHCVVVGGGPTGVEFSGELSDFIIKDVTQRYSHVKDYIQVTLIEANEILSSFDDRLRHYATKQLTKSGVQLVRGIVKDVKPQSIILNDGSEVPYGLLVWSTGVGPSPFVNSLEVPKSPGGRIGIDEWLRVPAVEDVFAIGDCSGFLESTGKQVLPALAQVAERQGKYLAALLNKIGKEGGGRAGSGKNLELGDPFVYKHLGSMATIGRYKALVDLRQSKVRSKGDIHGRVPQLVRLAFGLSNTCHKLEEPILRGGELGNNFHLWTRYKQNIELDVSTQHLASSYYCHRSELFFKTNLLLINLCVDLK
;
A
#
# COMPACT_ATOMS: atom_id res chain seq x y z
N MET A 1 6.75 36.00 -13.01
CA MET A 1 6.26 37.24 -12.37
C MET A 1 4.83 37.47 -12.82
N ALA A 2 3.97 38.04 -11.97
CA ALA A 2 2.58 38.35 -12.30
C ALA A 2 2.42 39.82 -12.71
N TRP A 3 1.30 40.16 -13.37
CA TRP A 3 0.51 41.37 -13.04
C TRP A 3 -0.90 41.30 -13.66
N PHE A 4 -1.73 42.32 -13.42
CA PHE A 4 -3.20 42.19 -13.38
C PHE A 4 -3.98 43.10 -14.36
N ARG A 5 -5.28 42.80 -14.48
CA ARG A 5 -6.42 43.53 -15.09
C ARG A 5 -6.23 44.98 -15.57
N ASN A 6 -7.02 45.33 -16.59
CA ASN A 6 -7.47 46.72 -16.84
C ASN A 6 -9.00 46.78 -16.99
N LEU A 7 -9.64 47.85 -16.50
CA LEU A 7 -11.10 48.09 -16.52
C LEU A 7 -11.39 49.59 -16.32
N ASN A 8 -12.17 50.24 -17.21
CA ASN A 8 -12.68 51.64 -17.17
C ASN A 8 -13.40 51.93 -18.53
N LYS A 9 -14.39 52.83 -18.73
CA LYS A 9 -15.22 53.72 -17.85
C LYS A 9 -16.39 54.37 -18.63
N LEU A 10 -17.10 55.31 -17.93
CA LEU A 10 -18.08 56.35 -18.38
C LEU A 10 -19.58 55.93 -18.38
N SER A 11 -20.59 56.79 -18.14
CA SER A 11 -20.70 58.16 -17.55
C SER A 11 -22.15 58.49 -17.08
N PRO A 12 -22.40 59.57 -16.28
CA PRO A 12 -23.68 59.79 -15.55
C PRO A 12 -24.52 61.04 -15.92
N SER A 13 -25.78 61.11 -15.42
CA SER A 13 -26.57 62.35 -15.19
C SER A 13 -27.41 62.27 -13.88
N LYS A 14 -28.18 63.32 -13.50
CA LYS A 14 -28.58 63.63 -12.09
C LYS A 14 -30.10 63.96 -11.83
N PRO A 15 -30.58 63.98 -10.54
CA PRO A 15 -32.00 64.12 -10.10
C PRO A 15 -32.38 65.58 -9.67
N PRO A 16 -33.55 65.87 -8.99
CA PRO A 16 -33.58 65.89 -7.49
C PRO A 16 -34.94 65.86 -6.68
N LEU A 17 -34.82 65.52 -5.36
CA LEU A 17 -35.41 66.17 -4.12
C LEU A 17 -36.81 65.92 -3.47
N ARG A 18 -36.80 66.03 -2.11
CA ARG A 18 -37.85 66.20 -1.04
C ARG A 18 -38.77 64.99 -0.72
N SER A 19 -39.25 64.65 0.50
CA SER A 19 -39.16 64.99 1.96
C SER A 19 -40.60 64.94 2.52
N THR A 20 -40.95 64.31 3.66
CA THR A 20 -40.68 64.71 5.07
C THR A 20 -40.78 63.52 6.07
N ASN A 21 -40.66 63.78 7.38
CA ASN A 21 -40.77 62.82 8.51
C ASN A 21 -41.63 63.45 9.64
N PRO A 22 -42.31 62.69 10.54
CA PRO A 22 -41.75 62.56 11.91
C PRO A 22 -42.07 61.25 12.69
N HIS A 23 -41.37 61.09 13.82
CA HIS A 23 -41.51 60.07 14.89
C HIS A 23 -42.45 60.55 16.03
N PRO A 24 -42.72 59.80 17.16
CA PRO A 24 -42.07 58.57 17.68
C PRO A 24 -43.00 57.46 18.25
N PHE A 25 -42.42 56.33 18.69
CA PHE A 25 -42.70 55.61 19.96
C PHE A 25 -41.70 54.44 20.17
N LEU A 26 -41.47 54.01 21.42
CA LEU A 26 -40.60 52.90 21.89
C LEU A 26 -41.12 52.45 23.29
N PRO A 27 -41.00 51.17 23.72
CA PRO A 27 -39.72 50.65 24.27
C PRO A 27 -39.46 49.10 24.19
N SER A 28 -38.24 48.67 24.58
CA SER A 28 -37.86 47.37 25.27
C SER A 28 -38.22 45.98 24.67
N THR A 29 -37.44 44.88 24.80
CA THR A 29 -36.03 44.61 25.21
C THR A 29 -35.63 43.16 24.83
N THR A 30 -34.32 42.92 24.60
CA THR A 30 -33.53 41.66 24.78
C THR A 30 -33.99 40.29 24.19
N PRO A 31 -33.11 39.61 23.42
CA PRO A 31 -33.01 38.14 23.38
C PRO A 31 -31.93 37.61 24.36
N PHE A 32 -32.01 36.32 24.73
CA PHE A 32 -31.04 35.64 25.62
C PHE A 32 -29.78 35.15 24.88
N THR A 33 -28.63 35.20 25.56
CA THR A 33 -27.40 34.48 25.18
C THR A 33 -26.88 33.75 26.42
N PHE A 34 -26.70 32.42 26.35
CA PHE A 34 -26.20 31.63 27.47
C PHE A 34 -24.67 31.61 27.53
N LEU A 35 -24.12 31.88 28.72
CA LEU A 35 -22.69 31.77 29.02
C LEU A 35 -22.30 30.33 29.39
N LEU A 36 -21.13 29.90 28.92
CA LEU A 36 -20.36 28.82 29.54
C LEU A 36 -18.92 29.29 29.74
N SER A 37 -18.69 29.94 30.88
CA SER A 37 -17.38 30.35 31.35
C SER A 37 -17.22 29.95 32.81
N HIS A 38 -16.48 28.88 33.09
CA HIS A 38 -15.69 28.67 34.32
C HIS A 38 -14.95 27.33 34.26
N PHE A 39 -13.66 27.36 33.91
CA PHE A 39 -12.65 26.60 34.64
C PHE A 39 -11.42 27.51 34.77
N SER A 40 -11.15 27.93 36.01
CA SER A 40 -9.98 28.75 36.33
C SER A 40 -8.85 27.82 36.77
N SER A 41 -7.65 28.01 36.23
CA SER A 41 -6.42 27.42 36.74
C SER A 41 -5.52 28.56 37.24
N GLN A 42 -5.19 28.54 38.52
CA GLN A 42 -4.19 29.45 39.07
C GLN A 42 -2.77 28.93 38.73
N PRO A 43 -1.81 29.82 38.43
CA PRO A 43 -0.43 29.42 38.20
C PRO A 43 0.24 29.03 39.52
N ILE A 44 0.63 27.76 39.66
CA ILE A 44 1.52 27.32 40.74
C ILE A 44 2.95 27.73 40.36
N SER A 45 3.62 28.42 41.28
CA SER A 45 4.94 29.02 41.07
C SER A 45 6.08 28.10 41.54
N ASP A 46 6.53 27.18 40.67
CA ASP A 46 7.77 26.40 40.86
C ASP A 46 8.79 26.70 39.74
N ALA A 47 9.29 27.94 39.75
CA ALA A 47 10.22 28.46 38.75
C ALA A 47 11.69 28.05 39.04
N SER A 48 11.97 26.74 38.99
CA SER A 48 13.34 26.21 39.10
C SER A 48 13.61 24.95 38.25
N ALA A 49 12.60 24.10 38.02
CA ALA A 49 12.77 22.84 37.28
C ALA A 49 12.58 22.94 35.75
N SER A 50 12.19 24.09 35.21
CA SER A 50 11.68 24.24 33.85
C SER A 50 12.71 24.59 32.76
N ALA A 51 13.93 24.98 33.13
CA ALA A 51 14.95 25.42 32.16
C ALA A 51 15.54 24.28 31.31
N GLU A 52 15.84 23.13 31.91
CA GLU A 52 16.41 21.98 31.18
C GLU A 52 15.36 21.22 30.35
N ALA A 53 14.08 21.33 30.69
CA ALA A 53 13.00 20.66 29.96
C ALA A 53 12.78 21.20 28.53
N LEU A 54 13.19 22.46 28.27
CA LEU A 54 12.98 23.16 27.01
C LEU A 54 14.09 22.95 25.96
N SER A 55 15.20 22.29 26.32
CA SER A 55 16.37 22.10 25.44
C SER A 55 16.39 20.77 24.68
N ARG A 56 15.58 19.78 25.09
CA ARG A 56 15.49 18.49 24.41
C ARG A 56 14.58 18.60 23.18
N PRO A 57 14.99 18.13 21.98
CA PRO A 57 14.06 18.01 20.87
C PRO A 57 12.93 17.04 21.25
N PRO A 58 11.67 17.31 20.87
CA PRO A 58 10.55 16.44 21.22
C PRO A 58 10.74 15.04 20.63
N GLY A 59 10.18 14.04 21.29
CA GLY A 59 10.25 12.62 20.88
C GLY A 59 10.75 11.70 21.99
N LEU A 60 11.40 10.60 21.60
CA LEU A 60 11.83 9.54 22.53
C LEU A 60 13.36 9.48 22.63
N GLY A 61 13.87 9.76 23.83
CA GLY A 61 15.29 9.61 24.16
C GLY A 61 15.76 8.15 24.22
N PRO A 62 17.06 7.91 24.49
CA PRO A 62 17.61 6.59 24.74
C PRO A 62 16.86 5.86 25.87
N THR A 63 16.82 4.53 25.81
CA THR A 63 16.07 3.70 26.77
C THR A 63 16.75 3.68 28.14
N ALA A 64 16.02 3.99 29.20
CA ALA A 64 16.54 4.05 30.57
C ALA A 64 16.87 2.65 31.12
N SER A 65 17.62 2.56 32.22
CA SER A 65 17.83 1.29 32.92
C SER A 65 16.49 0.78 33.49
N GLY A 66 16.19 -0.51 33.29
CA GLY A 66 14.90 -1.11 33.65
C GLY A 66 13.82 -1.08 32.55
N GLU A 67 13.97 -0.26 31.51
CA GLU A 67 13.09 -0.31 30.33
C GLU A 67 13.40 -1.52 29.41
N LYS A 68 12.44 -1.91 28.57
CA LYS A 68 12.69 -2.81 27.43
C LYS A 68 13.57 -2.09 26.40
N PRO A 69 14.50 -2.77 25.70
CA PRO A 69 15.18 -2.18 24.54
C PRO A 69 14.16 -1.81 23.45
N ARG A 70 14.38 -0.69 22.75
CA ARG A 70 13.47 -0.18 21.71
C ARG A 70 13.89 -0.59 20.31
N VAL A 71 13.01 -1.30 19.62
CA VAL A 71 13.14 -1.63 18.19
C VAL A 71 12.37 -0.59 17.38
N VAL A 72 13.09 0.26 16.64
CA VAL A 72 12.49 1.23 15.72
C VAL A 72 12.35 0.59 14.34
N VAL A 73 11.14 0.61 13.77
CA VAL A 73 10.82 0.04 12.46
C VAL A 73 10.37 1.15 11.51
N LEU A 74 11.16 1.44 10.49
CA LEU A 74 10.84 2.42 9.45
C LEU A 74 10.07 1.76 8.30
N GLY A 75 8.76 1.98 8.22
CA GLY A 75 7.91 1.55 7.13
C GLY A 75 6.91 0.43 7.47
N SER A 76 5.63 0.67 7.17
CA SER A 76 4.50 -0.25 7.37
C SER A 76 4.26 -1.21 6.18
N GLY A 77 5.33 -1.62 5.49
CA GLY A 77 5.28 -2.53 4.33
C GLY A 77 5.38 -4.01 4.71
N TRP A 78 5.31 -4.89 3.69
CA TRP A 78 5.43 -6.35 3.83
C TRP A 78 6.52 -6.82 4.81
N ALA A 79 7.74 -6.26 4.70
CA ALA A 79 8.87 -6.67 5.52
C ALA A 79 8.74 -6.18 6.98
N GLY A 80 8.50 -4.89 7.19
CA GLY A 80 8.36 -4.29 8.53
C GLY A 80 7.17 -4.87 9.30
N CYS A 81 6.02 -5.04 8.65
CA CYS A 81 4.84 -5.67 9.25
C CYS A 81 5.06 -7.14 9.58
N ARG A 82 5.77 -7.89 8.72
CA ARG A 82 6.07 -9.30 9.01
C ARG A 82 7.09 -9.45 10.14
N LEU A 83 8.03 -8.52 10.26
CA LEU A 83 8.93 -8.44 11.40
C LEU A 83 8.18 -8.13 12.70
N MET A 84 7.37 -7.06 12.71
CA MET A 84 6.60 -6.65 13.90
C MET A 84 5.63 -7.74 14.39
N LYS A 85 4.99 -8.50 13.48
CA LYS A 85 4.14 -9.66 13.83
C LYS A 85 4.93 -10.80 14.53
N GLY A 86 6.24 -10.90 14.31
CA GLY A 86 7.08 -11.98 14.84
C GLY A 86 7.97 -11.58 16.02
N LEU A 87 8.04 -10.30 16.37
CA LEU A 87 8.95 -9.78 17.40
C LEU A 87 8.38 -10.03 18.82
N ASP A 88 9.24 -10.45 19.75
CA ASP A 88 8.87 -10.82 21.11
C ASP A 88 8.74 -9.57 22.01
N THR A 89 7.51 -9.10 22.20
CA THR A 89 7.19 -7.88 22.96
C THR A 89 7.23 -8.06 24.48
N SER A 90 7.60 -9.25 24.97
CA SER A 90 8.03 -9.42 26.37
C SER A 90 9.44 -8.85 26.56
N ILE A 91 10.27 -8.90 25.52
CA ILE A 91 11.66 -8.43 25.50
C ILE A 91 11.74 -6.98 25.03
N TYR A 92 11.08 -6.67 23.92
CA TYR A 92 11.24 -5.42 23.19
C TYR A 92 10.02 -4.51 23.27
N ASP A 93 10.27 -3.20 23.31
CA ASP A 93 9.28 -2.19 22.96
C ASP A 93 9.43 -1.79 21.47
N VAL A 94 8.31 -1.50 20.81
CA VAL A 94 8.25 -1.37 19.34
C VAL A 94 7.79 0.02 18.95
N ALA A 95 8.61 0.76 18.21
CA ALA A 95 8.27 2.07 17.66
C ALA A 95 8.22 2.02 16.13
N CYS A 96 7.01 1.97 15.56
CA CYS A 96 6.80 1.97 14.13
C CYS A 96 6.67 3.40 13.59
N VAL A 97 7.50 3.79 12.63
CA VAL A 97 7.42 5.09 11.93
C VAL A 97 6.97 4.85 10.50
N SER A 98 5.84 5.43 10.09
CA SER A 98 5.43 5.39 8.69
C SER A 98 4.39 6.46 8.35
N PRO A 99 4.40 7.03 7.12
CA PRO A 99 3.31 7.89 6.63
C PRO A 99 1.97 7.15 6.43
N ARG A 100 1.91 5.82 6.64
CA ARG A 100 0.71 5.00 6.41
C ARG A 100 0.44 4.07 7.60
N ASN A 101 -0.76 4.18 8.20
CA ASN A 101 -1.20 3.46 9.40
C ASN A 101 -1.66 1.99 9.18
N HIS A 102 -1.47 1.45 7.98
CA HIS A 102 -1.89 0.11 7.60
C HIS A 102 -0.89 -0.55 6.64
N MET A 103 -0.93 -1.88 6.56
CA MET A 103 -0.21 -2.69 5.58
C MET A 103 -1.11 -2.90 4.36
N VAL A 104 -0.55 -2.79 3.16
CA VAL A 104 -1.27 -3.03 1.90
C VAL A 104 -0.92 -4.41 1.35
N PHE A 105 -1.93 -5.26 1.15
CA PHE A 105 -1.80 -6.56 0.49
C PHE A 105 -1.70 -6.36 -1.04
N THR A 106 -0.54 -5.91 -1.49
CA THR A 106 -0.30 -5.47 -2.87
C THR A 106 -0.71 -6.45 -3.98
N PRO A 107 -0.67 -7.80 -3.83
CA PRO A 107 -1.12 -8.75 -4.87
C PRO A 107 -2.62 -8.71 -5.20
N LEU A 108 -3.46 -8.03 -4.41
CA LEU A 108 -4.89 -7.88 -4.68
C LEU A 108 -5.30 -6.44 -5.04
N LEU A 109 -4.33 -5.53 -5.17
CA LEU A 109 -4.59 -4.11 -5.40
C LEU A 109 -5.14 -3.83 -6.82
N ALA A 110 -4.82 -4.65 -7.81
CA ALA A 110 -5.40 -4.55 -9.15
C ALA A 110 -6.94 -4.74 -9.12
N SER A 111 -7.43 -5.71 -8.34
CA SER A 111 -8.85 -6.03 -8.21
C SER A 111 -9.67 -4.93 -7.52
N THR A 112 -9.05 -4.10 -6.66
CA THR A 112 -9.77 -2.98 -6.02
C THR A 112 -9.93 -1.76 -6.93
N CYS A 113 -9.09 -1.63 -7.97
CA CYS A 113 -9.14 -0.52 -8.94
C CYS A 113 -10.43 -0.54 -9.78
N VAL A 114 -10.98 -1.72 -10.08
CA VAL A 114 -12.26 -1.85 -10.81
C VAL A 114 -13.45 -2.14 -9.88
N GLY A 115 -13.17 -2.58 -8.64
CA GLY A 115 -14.19 -2.91 -7.63
C GLY A 115 -14.54 -4.39 -7.52
N THR A 116 -13.77 -5.30 -8.15
CA THR A 116 -13.81 -6.75 -7.89
C THR A 116 -13.53 -7.07 -6.42
N LEU A 117 -12.79 -6.20 -5.72
CA LEU A 117 -12.63 -6.18 -4.27
C LEU A 117 -12.82 -4.76 -3.70
N GLU A 118 -13.15 -4.66 -2.41
CA GLU A 118 -13.20 -3.40 -1.67
C GLU A 118 -11.81 -3.03 -1.11
N PHE A 119 -11.52 -1.75 -0.94
CA PHE A 119 -10.22 -1.23 -0.52
C PHE A 119 -9.78 -1.73 0.86
N ARG A 120 -10.71 -1.91 1.81
CA ARG A 120 -10.42 -2.43 3.16
C ARG A 120 -10.13 -3.93 3.14
N SER A 121 -10.53 -4.66 2.10
CA SER A 121 -10.19 -6.08 1.92
C SER A 121 -8.71 -6.31 1.63
N VAL A 122 -7.95 -5.26 1.28
CA VAL A 122 -6.50 -5.32 1.01
C VAL A 122 -5.67 -4.43 1.96
N ALA A 123 -6.26 -3.92 3.06
CA ALA A 123 -5.62 -2.99 3.98
C ALA A 123 -5.79 -3.41 5.45
N GLU A 124 -4.69 -3.75 6.14
CA GLU A 124 -4.72 -4.21 7.54
C GLU A 124 -4.02 -3.22 8.48
N PRO A 125 -4.74 -2.57 9.43
CA PRO A 125 -4.16 -1.62 10.39
C PRO A 125 -3.01 -2.17 11.23
N ILE A 126 -1.94 -1.39 11.43
CA ILE A 126 -0.71 -1.91 12.08
C ILE A 126 -0.95 -2.31 13.54
N GLY A 127 -1.83 -1.61 14.27
CA GLY A 127 -2.23 -1.97 15.64
C GLY A 127 -3.01 -3.29 15.78
N ARG A 128 -3.36 -3.96 14.68
CA ARG A 128 -3.83 -5.35 14.68
C ARG A 128 -2.72 -6.36 14.34
N ILE A 129 -1.72 -5.95 13.54
CA ILE A 129 -0.58 -6.77 13.16
C ILE A 129 0.40 -6.92 14.33
N GLN A 130 0.60 -5.84 15.09
CA GLN A 130 1.33 -5.84 16.35
C GLN A 130 0.55 -5.00 17.39
N PRO A 131 -0.30 -5.64 18.22
CA PRO A 131 -1.12 -4.94 19.22
C PRO A 131 -0.35 -4.21 20.33
N SER A 132 0.96 -4.46 20.52
CA SER A 132 1.73 -3.76 21.56
C SER A 132 1.72 -2.25 21.39
N ILE A 133 1.78 -1.75 20.15
CA ILE A 133 1.80 -0.31 19.80
C ILE A 133 0.49 0.44 20.12
N SER A 134 -0.46 -0.24 20.75
CA SER A 134 -1.74 0.31 21.21
C SER A 134 -2.15 -0.25 22.59
N ARG A 135 -1.22 -0.88 23.32
CA ARG A 135 -1.47 -1.57 24.60
C ARG A 135 -0.32 -1.45 25.60
N GLU A 136 0.91 -1.56 25.14
CA GLU A 136 2.11 -1.43 25.97
C GLU A 136 2.54 0.04 26.04
N PRO A 137 2.85 0.61 27.22
CA PRO A 137 3.09 2.05 27.36
C PRO A 137 4.38 2.56 26.69
N GLY A 138 5.33 1.68 26.39
CA GLY A 138 6.60 1.99 25.70
C GLY A 138 6.60 1.71 24.18
N SER A 139 5.50 1.19 23.62
CA SER A 139 5.37 0.82 22.21
C SER A 139 4.41 1.78 21.48
N TYR A 140 4.77 2.19 20.26
CA TYR A 140 4.11 3.31 19.56
C TYR A 140 3.98 3.09 18.05
N PHE A 141 2.96 3.74 17.45
CA PHE A 141 2.91 4.03 16.03
C PHE A 141 2.95 5.54 15.80
N PHE A 142 3.88 6.00 14.97
CA PHE A 142 4.05 7.39 14.58
C PHE A 142 3.69 7.59 13.10
N LEU A 143 2.67 8.41 12.83
CA LEU A 143 2.26 8.82 11.49
C LEU A 143 3.21 9.90 10.95
N ALA A 144 4.38 9.46 10.50
CA ALA A 144 5.49 10.34 10.17
C ALA A 144 6.39 9.75 9.07
N ASN A 145 7.07 10.64 8.34
CA ASN A 145 8.21 10.29 7.51
C ASN A 145 9.49 10.29 8.37
N CYS A 146 10.43 9.39 8.08
CA CYS A 146 11.81 9.54 8.55
C CYS A 146 12.55 10.47 7.59
N THR A 147 13.27 11.46 8.14
CA THR A 147 13.93 12.52 7.36
C THR A 147 15.45 12.46 7.45
N SER A 148 16.02 11.86 8.50
CA SER A 148 17.41 11.40 8.54
C SER A 148 17.61 10.26 9.55
N VAL A 149 18.72 9.53 9.40
CA VAL A 149 19.24 8.57 10.39
C VAL A 149 20.59 9.09 10.85
N ASN A 150 20.81 9.17 12.17
CA ASN A 150 22.12 9.39 12.77
C ASN A 150 22.53 8.08 13.46
N THR A 151 23.48 7.39 12.85
CA THR A 151 23.97 6.08 13.30
C THR A 151 24.71 6.18 14.63
N ASP A 152 25.52 7.23 14.79
CA ASP A 152 26.46 7.39 15.89
C ASP A 152 25.74 7.79 17.18
N GLU A 153 24.66 8.58 17.04
CA GLU A 153 23.72 8.90 18.12
C GLU A 153 22.61 7.84 18.30
N HIS A 154 22.67 6.70 17.60
CA HIS A 154 21.64 5.64 17.59
C HIS A 154 20.21 6.20 17.50
N SER A 155 19.96 7.05 16.50
CA SER A 155 18.68 7.77 16.41
C SER A 155 18.22 8.11 14.99
N VAL A 156 16.94 8.43 14.87
CA VAL A 156 16.30 8.90 13.64
C VAL A 156 15.59 10.23 13.87
N GLN A 157 15.61 11.10 12.86
CA GLN A 157 14.75 12.27 12.80
C GLN A 157 13.49 11.92 12.02
N CYS A 158 12.36 12.41 12.51
CA CYS A 158 11.04 12.19 11.92
C CYS A 158 10.27 13.50 11.77
N GLU A 159 9.35 13.54 10.82
CA GLU A 159 8.48 14.69 10.52
C GLU A 159 7.05 14.19 10.30
N THR A 160 6.07 14.79 11.00
CA THR A 160 4.68 14.29 11.01
C THR A 160 3.95 14.50 9.69
N VAL A 161 3.01 13.61 9.38
CA VAL A 161 2.11 13.75 8.23
C VAL A 161 0.78 14.31 8.72
N THR A 162 0.43 15.52 8.26
CA THR A 162 -0.79 16.26 8.65
C THR A 162 -1.89 16.26 7.57
N ASP A 163 -1.70 15.47 6.51
CA ASP A 163 -2.66 15.22 5.41
C ASP A 163 -3.29 16.48 4.78
N GLY A 164 -2.49 17.55 4.67
CA GLY A 164 -2.96 18.84 4.13
C GLY A 164 -3.93 19.60 5.04
N SER A 165 -4.10 19.20 6.29
CA SER A 165 -4.94 19.92 7.25
C SER A 165 -4.26 21.20 7.71
N ASN A 166 -4.73 22.35 7.21
CA ASN A 166 -4.31 23.72 7.57
C ASN A 166 -4.45 24.07 9.07
N THR A 167 -4.83 23.12 9.93
CA THR A 167 -4.89 23.24 11.39
C THR A 167 -3.59 22.86 12.09
N LEU A 168 -2.69 22.13 11.43
CA LEU A 168 -1.43 21.64 12.00
C LEU A 168 -0.31 21.66 10.95
N GLU A 169 0.70 22.50 11.19
CA GLU A 169 1.97 22.43 10.48
C GLU A 169 2.72 21.13 10.83
N PRO A 170 3.41 20.47 9.88
CA PRO A 170 4.30 19.35 10.17
C PRO A 170 5.38 19.73 11.18
N TRP A 171 5.57 18.92 12.22
CA TRP A 171 6.61 19.13 13.23
C TRP A 171 7.61 17.98 13.25
N ARG A 172 8.84 18.30 13.67
CA ARG A 172 9.96 17.36 13.75
C ARG A 172 10.13 16.81 15.15
N PHE A 173 10.55 15.56 15.24
CA PHE A 173 10.82 14.87 16.50
C PHE A 173 11.92 13.81 16.33
N LYS A 174 12.68 13.56 17.39
CA LYS A 174 13.80 12.60 17.42
C LYS A 174 13.38 11.30 18.10
N LEU A 175 13.74 10.14 17.53
CA LEU A 175 13.56 8.84 18.17
C LEU A 175 14.91 8.14 18.30
N SER A 176 15.29 7.76 19.52
CA SER A 176 16.48 6.92 19.78
C SER A 176 16.09 5.43 19.76
N TYR A 177 17.00 4.57 19.29
CA TYR A 177 16.77 3.13 19.12
C TYR A 177 17.86 2.28 19.79
N ASP A 178 17.48 1.07 20.23
CA ASP A 178 18.44 0.00 20.55
C ASP A 178 18.71 -0.91 19.35
N LYS A 179 17.75 -1.00 18.40
CA LYS A 179 17.84 -1.66 17.10
C LYS A 179 17.02 -0.88 16.06
N LEU A 180 17.56 -0.64 14.87
CA LEU A 180 16.87 0.04 13.77
C LEU A 180 16.63 -0.89 12.59
N ILE A 181 15.38 -0.99 12.14
CA ILE A 181 14.96 -1.81 11.00
C ILE A 181 14.48 -0.87 9.90
N ILE A 182 15.21 -0.81 8.79
CA ILE A 182 14.83 -0.02 7.61
C ILE A 182 14.05 -0.91 6.64
N ALA A 183 12.72 -0.73 6.59
CA ALA A 183 11.76 -1.54 5.84
C ALA A 183 10.90 -0.69 4.88
N LEU A 184 11.48 0.39 4.36
CA LEU A 184 10.82 1.44 3.58
C LEU A 184 10.33 1.01 2.18
N GLY A 185 10.76 -0.15 1.67
CA GLY A 185 10.33 -0.67 0.37
C GLY A 185 10.93 0.09 -0.82
N SER A 186 10.16 0.22 -1.90
CA SER A 186 10.63 0.80 -3.17
C SER A 186 9.60 1.74 -3.80
N GLN A 187 10.11 2.80 -4.45
CA GLN A 187 9.31 3.76 -5.21
C GLN A 187 9.24 3.37 -6.70
N PRO A 188 8.16 3.76 -7.41
CA PRO A 188 8.07 3.61 -8.87
C PRO A 188 9.20 4.36 -9.59
N LEU A 189 9.73 3.78 -10.66
CA LEU A 189 10.69 4.45 -11.55
C LEU A 189 9.98 5.05 -12.76
N THR A 190 10.19 6.33 -12.99
CA THR A 190 9.81 7.01 -14.24
C THR A 190 10.90 6.94 -15.32
N PHE A 191 12.07 6.39 -14.99
CA PHE A 191 13.25 6.32 -15.87
C PHE A 191 13.73 7.67 -16.44
N GLY A 192 13.35 8.79 -15.80
CA GLY A 192 13.61 10.14 -16.29
C GLY A 192 12.67 10.60 -17.42
N ILE A 193 11.67 9.79 -17.78
CA ILE A 193 10.64 10.14 -18.77
C ILE A 193 9.78 11.28 -18.20
N HIS A 194 9.62 12.33 -18.99
CA HIS A 194 8.84 13.52 -18.68
C HIS A 194 7.33 13.23 -18.66
N GLY A 195 6.58 13.98 -17.86
CA GLY A 195 5.12 13.89 -17.72
C GLY A 195 4.58 12.67 -16.94
N VAL A 196 5.43 11.68 -16.62
CA VAL A 196 5.00 10.44 -15.93
C VAL A 196 4.49 10.73 -14.51
N LYS A 197 5.10 11.65 -13.75
CA LYS A 197 4.64 11.97 -12.39
C LYS A 197 3.41 12.88 -12.41
N GLU A 198 3.27 13.63 -13.49
CA GLU A 198 2.31 14.71 -13.69
C GLU A 198 0.98 14.19 -14.25
N HIS A 199 1.00 13.08 -15.00
CA HIS A 199 -0.14 12.62 -15.79
C HIS A 199 -0.42 11.10 -15.74
N ALA A 200 0.46 10.28 -15.15
CA ALA A 200 0.22 8.85 -14.95
C ALA A 200 -0.08 8.53 -13.47
N ILE A 201 -0.93 7.52 -13.22
CA ILE A 201 -1.23 7.04 -11.87
C ILE A 201 -0.44 5.75 -11.62
N PHE A 202 0.40 5.70 -10.61
CA PHE A 202 1.11 4.47 -10.24
C PHE A 202 0.17 3.44 -9.60
N LEU A 203 0.44 2.14 -9.68
CA LEU A 203 -0.36 1.11 -9.00
C LEU A 203 0.40 0.47 -7.83
N ARG A 204 0.43 1.17 -6.68
CA ARG A 204 1.17 0.73 -5.47
C ARG A 204 0.44 0.87 -4.13
N GLU A 205 -0.54 1.76 -4.02
CA GLU A 205 -1.19 2.13 -2.75
C GLU A 205 -2.72 2.09 -2.84
N VAL A 206 -3.41 2.09 -1.70
CA VAL A 206 -4.88 2.14 -1.66
C VAL A 206 -5.42 3.42 -2.31
N TYR A 207 -4.82 4.57 -2.04
CA TYR A 207 -5.23 5.84 -2.65
C TYR A 207 -5.01 5.86 -4.17
N HIS A 208 -3.98 5.17 -4.67
CA HIS A 208 -3.77 4.99 -6.11
C HIS A 208 -4.92 4.20 -6.74
N ALA A 209 -5.35 3.09 -6.12
CA ALA A 209 -6.48 2.30 -6.59
C ALA A 209 -7.81 3.08 -6.53
N GLN A 210 -7.98 3.93 -5.51
CA GLN A 210 -9.12 4.86 -5.41
C GLN A 210 -9.12 5.88 -6.56
N GLU A 211 -7.98 6.51 -6.85
CA GLU A 211 -7.85 7.49 -7.93
C GLU A 211 -8.04 6.86 -9.32
N ILE A 212 -7.49 5.66 -9.56
CA ILE A 212 -7.74 4.88 -10.78
C ILE A 212 -9.25 4.62 -10.94
N ARG A 213 -9.92 4.13 -9.89
CA ARG A 213 -11.36 3.86 -9.91
C ARG A 213 -12.19 5.12 -10.15
N ARG A 214 -11.84 6.23 -9.49
CA ARG A 214 -12.47 7.54 -9.64
C ARG A 214 -12.32 8.05 -11.07
N LYS A 215 -11.12 7.98 -11.64
CA LYS A 215 -10.80 8.43 -13.00
C LYS A 215 -11.52 7.58 -14.05
N LEU A 216 -11.55 6.26 -13.89
CA LEU A 216 -12.26 5.33 -14.78
C LEU A 216 -13.77 5.64 -14.84
N LEU A 217 -14.42 5.79 -13.67
CA LEU A 217 -15.84 6.12 -13.60
C LEU A 217 -16.15 7.55 -14.07
N LEU A 218 -15.27 8.51 -13.76
CA LEU A 218 -15.41 9.89 -14.25
C LEU A 218 -15.35 9.96 -15.78
N ASN A 219 -14.41 9.25 -16.41
CA ASN A 219 -14.29 9.23 -17.86
C ASN A 219 -15.52 8.57 -18.53
N LEU A 220 -16.06 7.49 -17.93
CA LEU A 220 -17.34 6.89 -18.37
C LEU A 220 -18.47 7.91 -18.34
N MET A 221 -18.67 8.61 -17.23
CA MET A 221 -19.72 9.63 -17.11
C MET A 221 -19.51 10.82 -18.05
N LEU A 222 -18.26 11.30 -18.21
CA LEU A 222 -17.95 12.38 -19.15
C LEU A 222 -18.17 11.97 -20.61
N SER A 223 -17.93 10.71 -20.96
CA SER A 223 -18.09 10.22 -22.34
C SER A 223 -19.55 10.22 -22.81
N ASP A 224 -20.54 10.28 -21.91
CA ASP A 224 -21.97 10.33 -22.26
C ASP A 224 -22.54 11.77 -22.26
N VAL A 225 -21.75 12.78 -21.87
CA VAL A 225 -22.20 14.18 -21.85
C VAL A 225 -22.55 14.66 -23.27
N PRO A 226 -23.71 15.32 -23.48
CA PRO A 226 -24.08 15.89 -24.77
C PRO A 226 -23.04 16.89 -25.29
N GLY A 227 -22.71 16.79 -26.58
CA GLY A 227 -21.74 17.65 -27.27
C GLY A 227 -20.30 17.12 -27.32
N ILE A 228 -19.97 16.03 -26.63
CA ILE A 228 -18.65 15.38 -26.72
C ILE A 228 -18.51 14.64 -28.07
N SER A 229 -17.44 14.93 -28.82
CA SER A 229 -17.14 14.30 -30.12
C SER A 229 -16.75 12.82 -29.98
N VAL A 230 -16.91 12.03 -31.05
CA VAL A 230 -16.62 10.59 -31.04
C VAL A 230 -15.14 10.32 -30.74
N GLU A 231 -14.27 11.21 -31.20
CA GLU A 231 -12.81 11.19 -31.01
C GLU A 231 -12.46 11.40 -29.53
N GLU A 232 -13.13 12.34 -28.87
CA GLU A 232 -12.97 12.58 -27.43
C GLU A 232 -13.60 11.46 -26.59
N LYS A 233 -14.72 10.85 -27.03
CA LYS A 233 -15.27 9.64 -26.39
C LYS A 233 -14.27 8.49 -26.43
N ARG A 234 -13.68 8.20 -27.60
CA ARG A 234 -12.61 7.20 -27.74
C ARG A 234 -11.42 7.52 -26.83
N ARG A 235 -10.94 8.78 -26.82
CA ARG A 235 -9.83 9.19 -25.95
C ARG A 235 -10.15 8.98 -24.47
N LEU A 236 -11.27 9.51 -23.98
CA LEU A 236 -11.67 9.38 -22.57
C LEU A 236 -11.76 7.92 -22.12
N LEU A 237 -12.23 7.04 -23.00
CA LEU A 237 -12.43 5.61 -22.72
C LEU A 237 -11.22 4.74 -23.09
N HIS A 238 -10.11 5.33 -23.54
CA HIS A 238 -8.86 4.62 -23.75
C HIS A 238 -8.07 4.55 -22.45
N CYS A 239 -7.99 3.35 -21.88
CA CYS A 239 -7.18 2.99 -20.72
C CYS A 239 -5.83 2.43 -21.20
N VAL A 240 -4.74 3.12 -20.87
CA VAL A 240 -3.38 2.70 -21.20
C VAL A 240 -2.66 2.23 -19.93
N VAL A 241 -2.07 1.04 -19.99
CA VAL A 241 -1.28 0.45 -18.89
C VAL A 241 0.14 0.27 -19.38
N VAL A 242 1.13 0.81 -18.65
CA VAL A 242 2.55 0.68 -18.99
C VAL A 242 3.22 -0.30 -18.03
N GLY A 243 3.85 -1.33 -18.58
CA GLY A 243 4.55 -2.40 -17.87
C GLY A 243 3.86 -3.76 -17.98
N GLY A 244 4.46 -4.67 -18.74
CA GLY A 244 4.00 -6.05 -18.90
C GLY A 244 4.30 -6.98 -17.71
N GLY A 245 4.72 -6.44 -16.56
CA GLY A 245 4.90 -7.21 -15.32
C GLY A 245 3.57 -7.71 -14.74
N PRO A 246 3.59 -8.56 -13.70
CA PRO A 246 2.38 -9.14 -13.10
C PRO A 246 1.30 -8.10 -12.81
N THR A 247 1.65 -7.00 -12.11
CA THR A 247 0.69 -5.94 -11.74
C THR A 247 -0.02 -5.30 -12.93
N GLY A 248 0.67 -5.04 -14.05
CA GLY A 248 0.06 -4.45 -15.25
C GLY A 248 -0.78 -5.45 -16.04
N VAL A 249 -0.37 -6.72 -16.07
CA VAL A 249 -1.12 -7.83 -16.68
C VAL A 249 -2.40 -8.15 -15.89
N GLU A 250 -2.31 -8.22 -14.56
CA GLU A 250 -3.44 -8.44 -13.65
C GLU A 250 -4.45 -7.30 -13.76
N PHE A 251 -3.99 -6.04 -13.71
CA PHE A 251 -4.85 -4.88 -13.87
C PHE A 251 -5.51 -4.79 -15.27
N SER A 252 -4.78 -5.16 -16.33
CA SER A 252 -5.36 -5.25 -17.69
C SER A 252 -6.44 -6.33 -17.79
N GLY A 253 -6.28 -7.44 -17.06
CA GLY A 253 -7.27 -8.51 -16.96
C GLY A 253 -8.52 -8.09 -16.17
N GLU A 254 -8.34 -7.40 -15.06
CA GLU A 254 -9.43 -6.83 -14.23
C GLU A 254 -10.23 -5.75 -15.00
N LEU A 255 -9.53 -4.84 -15.72
CA LEU A 255 -10.17 -3.86 -16.62
C LEU A 255 -11.03 -4.55 -17.68
N SER A 256 -10.52 -5.59 -18.34
CA SER A 256 -11.25 -6.34 -19.35
C SER A 256 -12.51 -7.02 -18.77
N ASP A 257 -12.41 -7.64 -17.60
CA ASP A 257 -13.56 -8.26 -16.92
C ASP A 257 -14.63 -7.21 -16.54
N PHE A 258 -14.24 -6.05 -16.03
CA PHE A 258 -15.13 -4.93 -15.72
C PHE A 258 -15.83 -4.37 -16.98
N ILE A 259 -15.10 -4.20 -18.09
CA ILE A 259 -15.66 -3.73 -19.36
C ILE A 259 -16.74 -4.68 -19.88
N ILE A 260 -16.44 -5.97 -19.88
CA ILE A 260 -17.28 -6.99 -20.52
C ILE A 260 -18.49 -7.37 -19.64
N LYS A 261 -18.40 -7.17 -18.32
CA LYS A 261 -19.52 -7.41 -17.38
C LYS A 261 -20.32 -6.12 -17.12
N ASP A 262 -19.70 -5.12 -16.50
CA ASP A 262 -20.38 -3.97 -15.92
C ASP A 262 -20.61 -2.83 -16.91
N VAL A 263 -19.59 -2.44 -17.68
CA VAL A 263 -19.73 -1.37 -18.68
C VAL A 263 -20.72 -1.78 -19.76
N THR A 264 -20.64 -3.03 -20.23
CA THR A 264 -21.58 -3.58 -21.22
C THR A 264 -23.04 -3.60 -20.72
N GLN A 265 -23.28 -3.76 -19.42
CA GLN A 265 -24.63 -3.75 -18.83
C GLN A 265 -25.16 -2.34 -18.52
N ARG A 266 -24.31 -1.42 -18.06
CA ARG A 266 -24.72 -0.11 -17.49
C ARG A 266 -24.44 1.09 -18.38
N TYR A 267 -23.48 0.97 -19.31
CA TYR A 267 -23.00 2.02 -20.21
C TYR A 267 -23.02 1.53 -21.67
N SER A 268 -24.12 0.86 -22.04
CA SER A 268 -24.30 0.17 -23.33
C SER A 268 -24.21 1.09 -24.57
N HIS A 269 -24.35 2.40 -24.37
CA HIS A 269 -24.20 3.47 -25.38
C HIS A 269 -22.74 3.84 -25.70
N VAL A 270 -21.77 3.52 -24.83
CA VAL A 270 -20.34 3.80 -25.03
C VAL A 270 -19.43 2.55 -24.99
N LYS A 271 -20.00 1.37 -24.74
CA LYS A 271 -19.28 0.08 -24.69
C LYS A 271 -18.38 -0.21 -25.91
N ASP A 272 -18.67 0.38 -27.08
CA ASP A 272 -17.95 0.12 -28.34
C ASP A 272 -16.80 1.13 -28.59
N TYR A 273 -16.61 2.10 -27.68
CA TYR A 273 -15.51 3.08 -27.71
C TYR A 273 -14.43 2.83 -26.66
N ILE A 274 -14.65 1.89 -25.72
CA ILE A 274 -13.72 1.63 -24.61
C ILE A 274 -12.60 0.67 -25.04
N GLN A 275 -11.36 1.05 -24.75
CA GLN A 275 -10.16 0.36 -25.23
C GLN A 275 -9.16 0.18 -24.09
N VAL A 276 -8.54 -0.99 -24.01
CA VAL A 276 -7.44 -1.27 -23.07
C VAL A 276 -6.19 -1.58 -23.89
N THR A 277 -5.12 -0.81 -23.69
CA THR A 277 -3.81 -1.06 -24.31
C THR A 277 -2.76 -1.29 -23.22
N LEU A 278 -2.13 -2.46 -23.23
CA LEU A 278 -1.00 -2.79 -22.38
C LEU A 278 0.29 -2.63 -23.19
N ILE A 279 1.21 -1.81 -22.68
CA ILE A 279 2.46 -1.43 -23.34
C ILE A 279 3.65 -2.01 -22.58
N GLU A 280 4.51 -2.72 -23.30
CA GLU A 280 5.72 -3.37 -22.77
C GLU A 280 6.85 -3.24 -23.80
N ALA A 281 8.10 -3.09 -23.34
CA ALA A 281 9.26 -2.97 -24.23
C ALA A 281 9.60 -4.31 -24.92
N ASN A 282 9.37 -5.43 -24.22
CA ASN A 282 9.65 -6.78 -24.69
C ASN A 282 8.43 -7.70 -24.56
N GLU A 283 8.53 -8.75 -23.75
CA GLU A 283 7.48 -9.76 -23.53
C GLU A 283 6.82 -9.55 -22.17
N ILE A 284 5.49 -9.67 -22.12
CA ILE A 284 4.75 -9.65 -20.86
C ILE A 284 5.11 -10.86 -19.98
N LEU A 285 5.10 -10.68 -18.66
CA LEU A 285 5.46 -11.70 -17.67
C LEU A 285 6.84 -12.35 -17.93
N SER A 286 7.85 -11.57 -18.28
CA SER A 286 9.21 -12.03 -18.64
C SER A 286 9.89 -12.96 -17.62
N SER A 287 9.48 -12.98 -16.36
CA SER A 287 9.94 -13.92 -15.33
C SER A 287 9.27 -15.32 -15.37
N PHE A 288 8.18 -15.49 -16.12
CA PHE A 288 7.40 -16.73 -16.24
C PHE A 288 7.86 -17.56 -17.44
N ASP A 289 7.50 -18.85 -17.43
CA ASP A 289 7.76 -19.79 -18.54
C ASP A 289 7.21 -19.29 -19.88
N ASP A 290 7.95 -19.53 -20.94
CA ASP A 290 7.60 -19.20 -22.32
C ASP A 290 6.19 -19.66 -22.70
N ARG A 291 5.77 -20.85 -22.26
CA ARG A 291 4.41 -21.37 -22.51
C ARG A 291 3.35 -20.58 -21.76
N LEU A 292 3.65 -20.13 -20.54
CA LEU A 292 2.76 -19.30 -19.73
C LEU A 292 2.67 -17.88 -20.30
N ARG A 293 3.77 -17.28 -20.78
CA ARG A 293 3.77 -15.97 -21.48
C ARG A 293 2.90 -16.02 -22.73
N HIS A 294 3.12 -16.98 -23.63
CA HIS A 294 2.32 -17.15 -24.85
C HIS A 294 0.81 -17.34 -24.56
N TYR A 295 0.46 -18.08 -23.50
CA TYR A 295 -0.93 -18.26 -23.09
C TYR A 295 -1.53 -16.99 -22.45
N ALA A 296 -0.74 -16.21 -21.69
CA ALA A 296 -1.13 -14.88 -21.20
C ALA A 296 -1.48 -13.95 -22.38
N THR A 297 -0.56 -13.81 -23.33
CA THR A 297 -0.71 -13.00 -24.54
C THR A 297 -2.00 -13.37 -25.29
N LYS A 298 -2.19 -14.66 -25.59
CA LYS A 298 -3.39 -15.16 -26.28
C LYS A 298 -4.69 -14.92 -25.50
N GLN A 299 -4.66 -15.01 -24.17
CA GLN A 299 -5.84 -14.80 -23.32
C GLN A 299 -6.20 -13.32 -23.18
N LEU A 300 -5.22 -12.43 -23.03
CA LEU A 300 -5.43 -10.98 -22.96
C LEU A 300 -5.98 -10.44 -24.28
N THR A 301 -5.37 -10.80 -25.43
CA THR A 301 -5.86 -10.41 -26.74
C THR A 301 -7.26 -10.96 -27.03
N LYS A 302 -7.57 -12.22 -26.64
CA LYS A 302 -8.94 -12.76 -26.71
C LYS A 302 -9.94 -12.03 -25.80
N SER A 303 -9.46 -11.31 -24.79
CA SER A 303 -10.28 -10.52 -23.88
C SER A 303 -10.33 -9.03 -24.27
N GLY A 304 -9.86 -8.66 -25.47
CA GLY A 304 -9.93 -7.30 -26.00
C GLY A 304 -8.81 -6.36 -25.54
N VAL A 305 -7.81 -6.87 -24.82
CA VAL A 305 -6.62 -6.07 -24.46
C VAL A 305 -5.68 -6.03 -25.66
N GLN A 306 -5.45 -4.83 -26.19
CA GLN A 306 -4.45 -4.59 -27.22
C GLN A 306 -3.06 -4.64 -26.57
N LEU A 307 -2.19 -5.50 -27.10
CA LEU A 307 -0.80 -5.59 -26.66
C LEU A 307 0.06 -4.79 -27.65
N VAL A 308 0.76 -3.76 -27.16
CA VAL A 308 1.64 -2.90 -27.96
C VAL A 308 3.05 -3.05 -27.45
N ARG A 309 3.98 -3.43 -28.33
CA ARG A 309 5.40 -3.48 -27.99
C ARG A 309 6.04 -2.13 -28.26
N GLY A 310 6.55 -1.48 -27.22
CA GLY A 310 7.15 -0.15 -27.33
C GLY A 310 7.71 0.38 -26.01
N ILE A 311 8.61 1.36 -26.13
CA ILE A 311 9.23 2.08 -25.01
C ILE A 311 8.67 3.50 -25.02
N VAL A 312 8.06 3.92 -23.92
CA VAL A 312 7.56 5.31 -23.74
C VAL A 312 8.75 6.28 -23.72
N LYS A 313 8.60 7.42 -24.40
CA LYS A 313 9.61 8.49 -24.49
C LYS A 313 9.19 9.80 -23.85
N ASP A 314 7.90 10.11 -23.87
CA ASP A 314 7.31 11.30 -23.25
C ASP A 314 5.83 11.04 -22.94
N VAL A 315 5.28 11.78 -21.98
CA VAL A 315 3.86 11.73 -21.58
C VAL A 315 3.30 13.15 -21.61
N LYS A 316 2.31 13.38 -22.48
CA LYS A 316 1.53 14.62 -22.56
C LYS A 316 0.26 14.48 -21.71
N PRO A 317 -0.48 15.57 -21.39
CA PRO A 317 -1.70 15.49 -20.56
C PRO A 317 -2.85 14.61 -21.09
N GLN A 318 -2.79 14.19 -22.36
CA GLN A 318 -3.88 13.47 -23.07
C GLN A 318 -3.38 12.30 -23.96
N SER A 319 -2.07 12.07 -24.01
CA SER A 319 -1.43 11.10 -24.92
C SER A 319 0.00 10.76 -24.47
N ILE A 320 0.53 9.62 -24.91
CA ILE A 320 1.93 9.23 -24.72
C ILE A 320 2.65 9.10 -26.06
N ILE A 321 3.95 9.38 -26.07
CA ILE A 321 4.82 9.16 -27.25
C ILE A 321 5.67 7.91 -27.03
N LEU A 322 5.72 7.03 -28.03
CA LEU A 322 6.56 5.84 -28.08
C LEU A 322 7.85 6.07 -28.88
N ASN A 323 8.82 5.15 -28.74
CA ASN A 323 10.16 5.26 -29.32
C ASN A 323 10.25 5.18 -30.85
N ASP A 324 9.16 4.83 -31.52
CA ASP A 324 8.98 4.81 -32.97
C ASP A 324 8.33 6.12 -33.49
N GLY A 325 7.93 7.02 -32.58
CA GLY A 325 7.16 8.23 -32.88
C GLY A 325 5.65 8.05 -32.81
N SER A 326 5.14 6.84 -32.53
CA SER A 326 3.70 6.60 -32.38
C SER A 326 3.14 7.35 -31.16
N GLU A 327 2.07 8.11 -31.37
CA GLU A 327 1.34 8.81 -30.32
C GLU A 327 0.06 8.06 -29.96
N VAL A 328 -0.06 7.61 -28.71
CA VAL A 328 -1.22 6.86 -28.21
C VAL A 328 -2.06 7.79 -27.33
N PRO A 329 -3.29 8.15 -27.73
CA PRO A 329 -4.20 8.95 -26.90
C PRO A 329 -4.62 8.16 -25.65
N TYR A 330 -4.98 8.85 -24.56
CA TYR A 330 -5.56 8.20 -23.39
C TYR A 330 -6.50 9.09 -22.58
N GLY A 331 -7.36 8.45 -21.80
CA GLY A 331 -8.18 9.06 -20.76
C GLY A 331 -7.74 8.62 -19.36
N LEU A 332 -7.18 7.42 -19.24
CA LEU A 332 -6.58 6.86 -18.03
C LEU A 332 -5.22 6.26 -18.39
N LEU A 333 -4.15 6.70 -17.72
CA LEU A 333 -2.80 6.16 -17.86
C LEU A 333 -2.34 5.59 -16.52
N VAL A 334 -2.01 4.30 -16.48
CA VAL A 334 -1.53 3.60 -15.28
C VAL A 334 -0.10 3.12 -15.47
N TRP A 335 0.79 3.53 -14.57
CA TRP A 335 2.21 3.20 -14.62
C TRP A 335 2.54 2.08 -13.63
N SER A 336 2.90 0.91 -14.17
CA SER A 336 3.15 -0.32 -13.41
C SER A 336 4.53 -0.96 -13.66
N THR A 337 5.41 -0.25 -14.37
CA THR A 337 6.80 -0.66 -14.64
C THR A 337 7.81 0.08 -13.77
N GLY A 338 8.89 -0.63 -13.41
CA GLY A 338 10.05 -0.08 -12.70
C GLY A 338 9.83 0.20 -11.22
N VAL A 339 10.69 -0.38 -10.37
CA VAL A 339 10.80 0.00 -8.95
C VAL A 339 12.27 0.10 -8.53
N GLY A 340 12.57 1.03 -7.63
CA GLY A 340 13.94 1.30 -7.19
C GLY A 340 14.02 1.95 -5.80
N PRO A 341 15.24 2.25 -5.33
CA PRO A 341 15.45 2.97 -4.07
C PRO A 341 14.83 4.37 -4.15
N SER A 342 14.25 4.83 -3.03
CA SER A 342 13.75 6.20 -2.91
C SER A 342 14.91 7.22 -2.81
N PRO A 343 14.68 8.51 -3.06
CA PRO A 343 15.67 9.56 -2.82
C PRO A 343 16.26 9.51 -1.40
N PHE A 344 15.43 9.21 -0.39
CA PHE A 344 15.88 9.01 0.99
C PHE A 344 16.81 7.79 1.15
N VAL A 345 16.49 6.64 0.55
CA VAL A 345 17.37 5.46 0.56
C VAL A 345 18.71 5.75 -0.13
N ASN A 346 18.70 6.58 -1.17
CA ASN A 346 19.92 7.01 -1.85
C ASN A 346 20.75 7.96 -0.97
N SER A 347 20.13 8.89 -0.24
CA SER A 347 20.82 9.90 0.59
C SER A 347 21.35 9.39 1.94
N LEU A 348 21.03 8.17 2.37
CA LEU A 348 21.64 7.58 3.57
C LEU A 348 23.13 7.27 3.34
N GLU A 349 24.01 7.71 4.24
CA GLU A 349 25.46 7.47 4.18
C GLU A 349 25.83 6.07 4.67
N VAL A 350 25.30 5.05 3.98
CA VAL A 350 25.49 3.62 4.27
C VAL A 350 25.90 2.87 3.00
N PRO A 351 26.60 1.72 3.10
CA PRO A 351 26.96 0.90 1.95
C PRO A 351 25.76 0.61 1.04
N LYS A 352 25.99 0.58 -0.28
CA LYS A 352 24.95 0.31 -1.28
C LYS A 352 25.19 -1.02 -1.97
N SER A 353 24.11 -1.77 -2.22
CA SER A 353 24.15 -2.93 -3.10
C SER A 353 24.23 -2.49 -4.57
N PRO A 354 24.58 -3.40 -5.51
CA PRO A 354 24.26 -3.22 -6.92
C PRO A 354 22.80 -2.77 -7.10
N GLY A 355 22.58 -1.73 -7.90
CA GLY A 355 21.26 -1.08 -8.07
C GLY A 355 20.85 -0.06 -6.99
N GLY A 356 21.75 0.34 -6.09
CA GLY A 356 21.57 1.51 -5.20
C GLY A 356 20.70 1.30 -3.96
N ARG A 357 20.26 0.07 -3.67
CA ARG A 357 19.57 -0.26 -2.42
C ARG A 357 20.55 -0.26 -1.24
N ILE A 358 20.02 -0.28 -0.01
CA ILE A 358 20.86 -0.44 1.19
C ILE A 358 21.56 -1.79 1.13
N GLY A 359 22.89 -1.75 1.21
CA GLY A 359 23.77 -2.91 1.23
C GLY A 359 23.66 -3.65 2.56
N ILE A 360 23.41 -4.96 2.48
CA ILE A 360 23.31 -5.84 3.64
C ILE A 360 24.23 -7.05 3.55
N ASP A 361 24.58 -7.60 4.71
CA ASP A 361 25.27 -8.89 4.85
C ASP A 361 24.29 -10.08 4.82
N GLU A 362 24.81 -11.28 5.02
CA GLU A 362 24.02 -12.50 5.06
C GLU A 362 23.00 -12.59 6.20
N TRP A 363 23.12 -11.79 7.26
CA TRP A 363 22.20 -11.72 8.41
C TRP A 363 21.25 -10.51 8.35
N LEU A 364 21.24 -9.80 7.21
CA LEU A 364 20.42 -8.62 6.93
C LEU A 364 20.83 -7.35 7.73
N ARG A 365 22.02 -7.35 8.33
CA ARG A 365 22.65 -6.17 8.95
C ARG A 365 23.18 -5.23 7.88
N VAL A 366 23.25 -3.93 8.17
CA VAL A 366 23.96 -2.95 7.35
C VAL A 366 25.43 -2.91 7.78
N PRO A 367 26.40 -3.34 6.94
CA PRO A 367 27.80 -3.45 7.39
C PRO A 367 28.42 -2.09 7.73
N ALA A 368 29.40 -2.14 8.65
CA ALA A 368 30.01 -0.97 9.29
C ALA A 368 29.06 -0.07 10.11
N VAL A 369 27.79 -0.46 10.28
CA VAL A 369 26.81 0.26 11.11
C VAL A 369 26.25 -0.68 12.17
N GLU A 370 26.40 -0.31 13.44
CA GLU A 370 25.93 -1.16 14.54
C GLU A 370 24.42 -1.04 14.73
N ASP A 371 23.78 -2.17 15.06
CA ASP A 371 22.35 -2.30 15.37
C ASP A 371 21.36 -1.86 14.27
N VAL A 372 21.84 -1.55 13.07
CA VAL A 372 21.02 -1.20 11.89
C VAL A 372 20.88 -2.39 10.94
N PHE A 373 19.65 -2.66 10.52
CA PHE A 373 19.25 -3.74 9.62
C PHE A 373 18.39 -3.18 8.48
N ALA A 374 18.39 -3.82 7.30
CA ALA A 374 17.52 -3.42 6.19
C ALA A 374 16.85 -4.63 5.51
N ILE A 375 15.54 -4.51 5.24
CA ILE A 375 14.71 -5.62 4.74
C ILE A 375 13.65 -5.18 3.72
N GLY A 376 13.27 -6.08 2.81
CA GLY A 376 12.35 -5.79 1.70
C GLY A 376 13.03 -5.01 0.56
N ASP A 377 12.23 -4.39 -0.32
CA ASP A 377 12.72 -3.80 -1.58
C ASP A 377 13.75 -2.67 -1.41
N CYS A 378 13.92 -2.09 -0.22
CA CYS A 378 14.98 -1.11 0.07
C CYS A 378 16.35 -1.76 0.37
N SER A 379 16.44 -3.09 0.40
CA SER A 379 17.64 -3.87 0.74
C SER A 379 18.17 -4.69 -0.45
N GLY A 380 19.48 -4.92 -0.47
CA GLY A 380 20.16 -5.85 -1.37
C GLY A 380 21.49 -6.31 -0.79
N PHE A 381 21.88 -7.55 -1.05
CA PHE A 381 23.19 -8.05 -0.60
C PHE A 381 24.33 -7.23 -1.21
N LEU A 382 25.37 -6.94 -0.41
CA LEU A 382 26.61 -6.39 -0.94
C LEU A 382 27.32 -7.40 -1.84
N GLU A 383 28.00 -6.90 -2.86
CA GLU A 383 28.78 -7.71 -3.81
C GLU A 383 29.87 -8.54 -3.10
N SER A 384 30.44 -8.02 -2.01
CA SER A 384 31.40 -8.71 -1.13
C SER A 384 30.85 -9.98 -0.46
N THR A 385 29.53 -10.18 -0.39
CA THR A 385 28.93 -11.42 0.13
C THR A 385 28.88 -12.55 -0.91
N GLY A 386 29.17 -12.24 -2.19
CA GLY A 386 28.96 -13.15 -3.32
C GLY A 386 27.49 -13.49 -3.63
N LYS A 387 26.52 -12.96 -2.87
CA LYS A 387 25.08 -13.20 -3.08
C LYS A 387 24.49 -12.18 -4.06
N GLN A 388 23.64 -12.67 -4.98
CA GLN A 388 22.90 -11.79 -5.89
C GLN A 388 21.79 -11.01 -5.16
N VAL A 389 21.59 -9.74 -5.53
CA VAL A 389 20.50 -8.89 -5.03
C VAL A 389 19.15 -9.52 -5.36
N LEU A 390 18.32 -9.73 -4.34
CA LEU A 390 17.04 -10.41 -4.48
C LEU A 390 15.98 -9.53 -5.20
N PRO A 391 15.05 -10.13 -5.96
CA PRO A 391 13.98 -9.39 -6.64
C PRO A 391 13.02 -8.73 -5.65
N ALA A 392 12.48 -7.57 -6.04
CA ALA A 392 11.50 -6.81 -5.24
C ALA A 392 10.15 -7.53 -5.20
N LEU A 393 9.98 -8.45 -4.25
CA LEU A 393 8.81 -9.32 -4.11
C LEU A 393 8.32 -9.36 -2.66
N ALA A 394 7.00 -9.35 -2.49
CA ALA A 394 6.34 -9.60 -1.19
C ALA A 394 6.84 -10.89 -0.51
N GLN A 395 7.15 -11.94 -1.29
CA GLN A 395 7.67 -13.22 -0.81
C GLN A 395 9.12 -13.14 -0.27
N VAL A 396 9.93 -12.21 -0.79
CA VAL A 396 11.29 -11.92 -0.26
C VAL A 396 11.16 -11.10 1.02
N ALA A 397 10.34 -10.04 0.98
CA ALA A 397 10.06 -9.16 2.10
C ALA A 397 9.48 -9.90 3.33
N GLU A 398 8.49 -10.79 3.13
CA GLU A 398 7.93 -11.64 4.20
C GLU A 398 9.04 -12.52 4.82
N ARG A 399 9.81 -13.22 4.00
CA ARG A 399 10.84 -14.15 4.47
C ARG A 399 11.96 -13.43 5.23
N GLN A 400 12.40 -12.27 4.76
CA GLN A 400 13.37 -11.42 5.47
C GLN A 400 12.80 -10.94 6.82
N GLY A 401 11.54 -10.49 6.86
CA GLY A 401 10.89 -10.10 8.12
C GLY A 401 10.69 -11.26 9.10
N LYS A 402 10.33 -12.46 8.60
CA LYS A 402 10.19 -13.69 9.40
C LYS A 402 11.53 -14.12 9.99
N TYR A 403 12.60 -14.07 9.20
CA TYR A 403 13.97 -14.38 9.63
C TYR A 403 14.48 -13.38 10.66
N LEU A 404 14.44 -12.07 10.35
CA LEU A 404 15.02 -11.05 11.21
C LEU A 404 14.26 -10.91 12.54
N ALA A 405 12.94 -11.14 12.58
CA ALA A 405 12.22 -11.25 13.84
C ALA A 405 12.73 -12.39 14.73
N ALA A 406 12.98 -13.58 14.15
CA ALA A 406 13.53 -14.71 14.90
C ALA A 406 14.97 -14.42 15.38
N LEU A 407 15.80 -13.79 14.55
CA LEU A 407 17.17 -13.39 14.88
C LEU A 407 17.20 -12.35 16.01
N LEU A 408 16.38 -11.29 15.93
CA LEU A 408 16.26 -10.30 17.01
C LEU A 408 15.74 -10.95 18.31
N ASN A 409 14.77 -11.86 18.24
CA ASN A 409 14.30 -12.59 19.41
C ASN A 409 15.38 -13.48 20.04
N LYS A 410 16.31 -14.04 19.25
CA LYS A 410 17.50 -14.74 19.77
C LYS A 410 18.45 -13.76 20.48
N ILE A 411 18.88 -12.72 19.76
CA ILE A 411 19.77 -11.65 20.24
C ILE A 411 19.25 -11.05 21.56
N GLY A 412 17.95 -10.78 21.67
CA GLY A 412 17.32 -10.25 22.87
C GLY A 412 17.35 -11.20 24.07
N LYS A 413 17.15 -12.52 23.85
CA LYS A 413 17.23 -13.56 24.90
C LYS A 413 18.65 -13.78 25.39
N GLU A 414 19.63 -13.48 24.55
CA GLU A 414 21.06 -13.55 24.85
C GLU A 414 21.64 -12.22 25.39
N GLY A 415 20.79 -11.24 25.73
CA GLY A 415 21.21 -9.94 26.30
C GLY A 415 21.72 -8.91 25.29
N GLY A 416 21.84 -9.28 24.01
CA GLY A 416 22.22 -8.39 22.90
C GLY A 416 21.16 -7.38 22.48
N GLY A 417 20.05 -7.29 23.23
CA GLY A 417 18.88 -6.49 22.87
C GLY A 417 19.12 -4.98 22.90
N ARG A 418 20.02 -4.48 23.76
CA ARG A 418 20.36 -3.05 23.89
C ARG A 418 21.35 -2.58 22.83
N ALA A 419 21.42 -1.27 22.61
CA ALA A 419 22.45 -0.66 21.76
C ALA A 419 23.87 -1.16 22.15
N GLY A 420 24.68 -1.53 21.16
CA GLY A 420 26.07 -1.98 21.32
C GLY A 420 26.27 -3.36 21.97
N SER A 421 25.26 -3.98 22.59
CA SER A 421 25.47 -5.25 23.34
C SER A 421 25.47 -6.51 22.47
N GLY A 422 25.14 -6.42 21.18
CA GLY A 422 25.03 -7.57 20.27
C GLY A 422 26.30 -8.02 19.54
N LYS A 423 27.42 -7.28 19.63
CA LYS A 423 28.58 -7.45 18.70
C LYS A 423 29.21 -8.84 18.68
N ASN A 424 29.25 -9.51 19.83
CA ASN A 424 29.94 -10.78 20.04
C ASN A 424 29.00 -12.00 20.07
N LEU A 425 27.71 -11.83 19.74
CA LEU A 425 26.74 -12.93 19.75
C LEU A 425 26.80 -13.76 18.49
N GLU A 426 26.60 -15.08 18.65
CA GLU A 426 26.54 -16.01 17.54
C GLU A 426 25.20 -15.87 16.81
N LEU A 427 25.19 -15.24 15.63
CA LEU A 427 23.95 -14.97 14.89
C LEU A 427 23.26 -16.22 14.31
N GLY A 428 23.91 -17.39 14.35
CA GLY A 428 23.41 -18.64 13.76
C GLY A 428 23.35 -18.60 12.24
N ASP A 429 22.48 -19.42 11.64
CA ASP A 429 22.40 -19.58 10.19
C ASP A 429 22.10 -18.27 9.44
N PRO A 430 22.79 -18.01 8.30
CA PRO A 430 22.54 -16.85 7.46
C PRO A 430 21.18 -16.92 6.74
N PHE A 431 20.65 -15.76 6.30
CA PHE A 431 19.44 -15.73 5.49
C PHE A 431 19.64 -16.41 4.13
N VAL A 432 18.74 -17.36 3.83
CA VAL A 432 18.64 -18.09 2.56
C VAL A 432 17.23 -17.93 1.99
N TYR A 433 17.11 -17.26 0.84
CA TYR A 433 15.85 -17.17 0.12
C TYR A 433 15.60 -18.42 -0.72
N LYS A 434 14.46 -19.10 -0.48
CA LYS A 434 13.92 -20.17 -1.33
C LYS A 434 12.68 -19.65 -2.04
N HIS A 435 12.78 -19.46 -3.36
CA HIS A 435 11.64 -19.10 -4.20
C HIS A 435 10.60 -20.23 -4.20
N LEU A 436 9.36 -19.91 -3.84
CA LEU A 436 8.27 -20.89 -3.78
C LEU A 436 7.55 -21.08 -5.14
N GLY A 437 7.67 -20.09 -6.02
CA GLY A 437 6.91 -19.97 -7.26
C GLY A 437 6.39 -18.54 -7.45
N SER A 438 5.88 -18.27 -8.65
CA SER A 438 5.30 -16.99 -9.07
C SER A 438 3.89 -17.20 -9.61
N MET A 439 3.00 -16.21 -9.41
CA MET A 439 1.61 -16.26 -9.86
C MET A 439 1.19 -14.92 -10.46
N ALA A 440 0.25 -14.94 -11.40
CA ALA A 440 -0.40 -13.75 -11.97
C ALA A 440 -1.82 -14.09 -12.45
N THR A 441 -2.81 -13.25 -12.14
CA THR A 441 -4.14 -13.32 -12.80
C THR A 441 -4.09 -12.74 -14.21
N ILE A 442 -5.03 -13.15 -15.08
CA ILE A 442 -5.10 -12.70 -16.49
C ILE A 442 -6.54 -12.42 -16.94
N GLY A 443 -7.39 -11.98 -16.01
CA GLY A 443 -8.84 -11.79 -16.22
C GLY A 443 -9.60 -13.10 -16.41
N ARG A 444 -10.91 -13.01 -16.68
CA ARG A 444 -11.83 -14.12 -17.00
C ARG A 444 -11.78 -15.31 -16.02
N TYR A 445 -11.56 -15.03 -14.73
CA TYR A 445 -11.33 -16.02 -13.66
C TYR A 445 -10.16 -16.99 -13.95
N LYS A 446 -9.15 -16.55 -14.70
CA LYS A 446 -7.95 -17.32 -15.06
C LYS A 446 -6.69 -16.72 -14.44
N ALA A 447 -5.69 -17.59 -14.24
CA ALA A 447 -4.39 -17.22 -13.73
C ALA A 447 -3.30 -18.21 -14.16
N LEU A 448 -2.06 -17.85 -13.86
CA LEU A 448 -0.83 -18.58 -14.15
C LEU A 448 -0.10 -18.88 -12.85
N VAL A 449 0.58 -20.02 -12.82
CA VAL A 449 1.40 -20.48 -11.70
C VAL A 449 2.68 -21.07 -12.27
N ASP A 450 3.82 -20.44 -11.99
CA ASP A 450 5.14 -20.94 -12.36
C ASP A 450 5.86 -21.45 -11.11
N LEU A 451 6.16 -22.75 -11.10
CA LEU A 451 6.84 -23.44 -9.99
C LEU A 451 8.28 -23.88 -10.37
N ARG A 452 8.79 -23.56 -11.56
CA ARG A 452 10.04 -24.13 -12.09
C ARG A 452 11.27 -23.88 -11.21
N GLN A 453 11.34 -22.70 -10.58
CA GLN A 453 12.43 -22.31 -9.66
C GLN A 453 12.25 -22.90 -8.25
N SER A 454 11.08 -23.46 -7.95
CA SER A 454 10.79 -24.08 -6.66
C SER A 454 11.48 -25.44 -6.56
N LYS A 455 12.66 -25.48 -5.91
CA LYS A 455 13.40 -26.72 -5.60
C LYS A 455 12.66 -27.57 -4.56
N VAL A 456 11.47 -28.07 -4.91
CA VAL A 456 10.70 -29.04 -4.13
C VAL A 456 10.52 -30.31 -4.99
N ARG A 457 11.65 -30.96 -5.27
CA ARG A 457 11.67 -32.35 -5.72
C ARG A 457 11.26 -33.25 -4.55
N SER A 458 9.97 -33.46 -4.36
CA SER A 458 9.45 -34.45 -3.41
C SER A 458 8.69 -35.55 -4.13
N LYS A 459 9.09 -36.80 -3.90
CA LYS A 459 8.18 -37.94 -4.04
C LYS A 459 7.14 -37.79 -2.92
N GLY A 460 5.91 -37.38 -3.25
CA GLY A 460 4.81 -37.23 -2.28
C GLY A 460 4.02 -35.92 -2.41
N ASP A 461 2.81 -36.03 -2.97
CA ASP A 461 1.57 -35.26 -2.74
C ASP A 461 1.55 -33.71 -2.62
N ILE A 462 2.65 -32.99 -2.89
CA ILE A 462 2.60 -31.52 -3.03
C ILE A 462 1.82 -31.03 -4.26
N HIS A 463 1.58 -31.91 -5.25
CA HIS A 463 0.79 -31.59 -6.44
C HIS A 463 -0.70 -31.32 -6.13
N GLY A 464 -1.26 -31.82 -5.02
CA GLY A 464 -2.62 -31.47 -4.61
C GLY A 464 -2.73 -30.08 -3.97
N ARG A 465 -1.77 -29.74 -3.09
CA ARG A 465 -1.90 -28.62 -2.14
C ARG A 465 -1.69 -27.24 -2.76
N VAL A 466 -0.75 -27.09 -3.71
CA VAL A 466 -0.54 -25.79 -4.37
C VAL A 466 -1.75 -25.38 -5.24
N PRO A 467 -2.33 -26.27 -6.08
CA PRO A 467 -3.62 -26.01 -6.73
C PRO A 467 -4.78 -25.77 -5.76
N GLN A 468 -4.72 -26.30 -4.54
CA GLN A 468 -5.69 -26.02 -3.47
C GLN A 468 -5.56 -24.59 -2.91
N LEU A 469 -4.35 -24.12 -2.62
CA LEU A 469 -4.10 -22.73 -2.18
C LEU A 469 -4.44 -21.71 -3.27
N VAL A 470 -4.09 -22.04 -4.52
CA VAL A 470 -4.54 -21.32 -5.72
C VAL A 470 -6.08 -21.29 -5.75
N ARG A 471 -6.76 -22.43 -5.64
CA ARG A 471 -8.22 -22.51 -5.52
C ARG A 471 -8.80 -21.82 -4.29
N LEU A 472 -8.03 -21.57 -3.23
CA LEU A 472 -8.48 -20.83 -2.05
C LEU A 472 -8.44 -19.32 -2.28
N ALA A 473 -7.37 -18.80 -2.93
CA ALA A 473 -7.28 -17.41 -3.35
C ALA A 473 -8.33 -17.07 -4.44
N PHE A 474 -8.44 -17.89 -5.48
CA PHE A 474 -9.52 -17.78 -6.47
C PHE A 474 -10.89 -18.10 -5.88
N GLY A 475 -10.94 -18.96 -4.86
CA GLY A 475 -12.14 -19.29 -4.11
C GLY A 475 -12.66 -18.09 -3.34
N LEU A 476 -11.80 -17.32 -2.66
CA LEU A 476 -12.17 -16.11 -1.93
C LEU A 476 -12.67 -15.00 -2.86
N SER A 477 -11.98 -14.74 -3.98
CA SER A 477 -12.47 -13.82 -5.02
C SER A 477 -13.86 -14.22 -5.53
N ASN A 478 -14.06 -15.49 -5.90
CA ASN A 478 -15.36 -16.00 -6.34
C ASN A 478 -16.42 -16.04 -5.23
N THR A 479 -16.03 -16.19 -3.96
CA THR A 479 -16.94 -16.32 -2.82
C THR A 479 -17.41 -14.96 -2.31
N CYS A 480 -16.56 -13.91 -2.33
CA CYS A 480 -17.02 -12.54 -2.18
C CYS A 480 -18.09 -12.21 -3.23
N HIS A 481 -17.77 -12.41 -4.51
CA HIS A 481 -18.68 -12.15 -5.63
C HIS A 481 -20.03 -12.88 -5.50
N LYS A 482 -20.03 -14.13 -5.02
CA LYS A 482 -21.25 -14.93 -4.78
C LYS A 482 -22.00 -14.62 -3.48
N LEU A 483 -21.35 -14.03 -2.48
CA LEU A 483 -21.99 -13.58 -1.24
C LEU A 483 -22.52 -12.15 -1.33
N GLU A 484 -22.05 -11.35 -2.30
CA GLU A 484 -22.49 -9.97 -2.51
C GLU A 484 -23.62 -9.85 -3.54
N GLU A 485 -23.57 -10.60 -4.65
CA GLU A 485 -24.63 -10.56 -5.69
C GLU A 485 -26.07 -10.76 -5.19
N PRO A 486 -26.39 -11.76 -4.34
CA PRO A 486 -27.76 -11.98 -3.87
C PRO A 486 -28.24 -10.87 -2.92
N ILE A 487 -27.31 -10.31 -2.13
CA ILE A 487 -27.61 -9.36 -1.06
C ILE A 487 -27.79 -7.94 -1.63
N LEU A 488 -27.13 -7.61 -2.74
CA LEU A 488 -27.42 -6.39 -3.51
C LEU A 488 -28.73 -6.46 -4.32
N ARG A 489 -29.33 -7.66 -4.48
CA ARG A 489 -30.61 -7.86 -5.17
C ARG A 489 -31.80 -8.08 -4.22
N GLY A 490 -31.60 -8.00 -2.90
CA GLY A 490 -32.68 -8.10 -1.90
C GLY A 490 -33.32 -9.49 -1.77
N GLY A 491 -32.65 -10.56 -2.21
CA GLY A 491 -33.19 -11.92 -2.12
C GLY A 491 -33.12 -12.52 -0.72
N GLU A 492 -34.17 -13.22 -0.29
CA GLU A 492 -34.22 -13.87 1.02
C GLU A 492 -33.15 -14.94 1.20
N LEU A 493 -32.47 -14.93 2.35
CA LEU A 493 -31.25 -15.71 2.61
C LEU A 493 -31.47 -17.20 2.96
N GLY A 494 -32.72 -17.69 2.98
CA GLY A 494 -33.07 -19.01 3.50
C GLY A 494 -32.36 -20.20 2.83
N ASN A 495 -32.26 -20.22 1.51
CA ASN A 495 -31.83 -21.42 0.77
C ASN A 495 -30.30 -21.62 0.68
N ASN A 496 -29.48 -20.64 1.08
CA ASN A 496 -28.02 -20.73 0.89
C ASN A 496 -27.30 -21.61 1.91
N PHE A 497 -27.95 -22.03 3.00
CA PHE A 497 -27.31 -22.85 4.04
C PHE A 497 -26.89 -24.26 3.54
N HIS A 498 -27.63 -24.82 2.59
CA HIS A 498 -27.31 -26.12 1.97
C HIS A 498 -26.09 -26.09 1.06
N LEU A 499 -25.81 -24.98 0.37
CA LEU A 499 -24.61 -24.83 -0.46
C LEU A 499 -23.33 -24.86 0.40
N TRP A 500 -23.40 -24.28 1.61
CA TRP A 500 -22.29 -24.30 2.56
C TRP A 500 -22.05 -25.71 3.14
N THR A 501 -23.10 -26.44 3.51
CA THR A 501 -22.95 -27.82 4.02
C THR A 501 -22.37 -28.77 2.98
N ARG A 502 -22.80 -28.66 1.71
CA ARG A 502 -22.32 -29.53 0.62
C ARG A 502 -20.86 -29.26 0.21
N TYR A 503 -20.35 -28.05 0.42
CA TYR A 503 -18.93 -27.76 0.26
C TYR A 503 -18.08 -28.35 1.40
N LYS A 504 -18.64 -28.44 2.61
CA LYS A 504 -17.97 -28.96 3.80
C LYS A 504 -17.65 -30.46 3.74
N GLN A 505 -18.36 -31.23 2.91
CA GLN A 505 -18.09 -32.67 2.71
C GLN A 505 -17.03 -32.97 1.64
N ASN A 506 -16.72 -32.02 0.75
CA ASN A 506 -15.68 -32.19 -0.29
C ASN A 506 -14.29 -31.72 0.15
N ILE A 507 -14.13 -31.40 1.45
CA ILE A 507 -12.89 -30.94 2.06
C ILE A 507 -12.78 -31.64 3.41
N GLU A 508 -12.05 -32.75 3.46
CA GLU A 508 -11.71 -33.43 4.73
C GLU A 508 -10.75 -32.56 5.55
N LEU A 509 -11.34 -31.66 6.35
CA LEU A 509 -10.69 -30.93 7.43
C LEU A 509 -11.40 -31.31 8.73
N ASP A 510 -10.77 -32.22 9.46
CA ASP A 510 -11.11 -32.54 10.85
C ASP A 510 -10.64 -31.39 11.79
N VAL A 511 -10.91 -31.52 13.09
CA VAL A 511 -10.62 -30.59 14.19
C VAL A 511 -11.60 -29.42 14.33
N SER A 512 -12.76 -29.76 14.91
CA SER A 512 -13.45 -28.99 15.96
C SER A 512 -13.43 -27.44 15.93
N THR A 513 -14.40 -26.85 15.22
CA THR A 513 -15.06 -25.60 15.67
C THR A 513 -16.58 -25.71 15.52
N GLN A 514 -17.24 -26.25 16.53
CA GLN A 514 -18.68 -26.05 16.75
C GLN A 514 -18.89 -24.79 17.61
N HIS A 515 -20.12 -24.25 17.58
CA HIS A 515 -20.56 -23.01 18.25
C HIS A 515 -19.87 -21.72 17.79
N LEU A 516 -20.55 -20.98 16.90
CA LEU A 516 -20.79 -19.53 17.02
C LEU A 516 -21.86 -19.14 16.00
N ALA A 517 -23.13 -19.25 16.40
CA ALA A 517 -24.28 -19.08 15.51
C ALA A 517 -25.45 -18.34 16.20
N SER A 518 -25.19 -17.13 16.70
CA SER A 518 -26.23 -16.11 16.94
C SER A 518 -25.62 -14.73 17.24
N SER A 519 -25.37 -13.93 16.18
CA SER A 519 -25.30 -12.47 16.24
C SER A 519 -25.13 -11.94 14.81
N TYR A 520 -26.06 -11.11 14.33
CA TYR A 520 -26.05 -10.62 12.94
C TYR A 520 -25.33 -9.25 12.81
N TYR A 521 -25.00 -8.90 11.57
CA TYR A 521 -24.31 -7.67 11.13
C TYR A 521 -22.85 -7.44 11.54
N CYS A 522 -22.36 -7.88 12.71
CA CYS A 522 -20.97 -7.57 13.10
C CYS A 522 -19.89 -8.47 12.43
N HIS A 523 -20.10 -9.79 12.40
CA HIS A 523 -19.04 -10.76 12.04
C HIS A 523 -18.63 -10.84 10.56
N ARG A 524 -19.19 -10.01 9.67
CA ARG A 524 -18.92 -10.08 8.21
C ARG A 524 -17.44 -9.79 7.90
N SER A 525 -16.86 -8.82 8.60
CA SER A 525 -15.43 -8.51 8.56
C SER A 525 -14.58 -9.58 9.24
N GLU A 526 -15.05 -10.15 10.35
CA GLU A 526 -14.29 -11.11 11.15
C GLU A 526 -14.14 -12.49 10.49
N LEU A 527 -15.16 -12.95 9.75
CA LEU A 527 -15.07 -14.22 9.01
C LEU A 527 -14.18 -14.10 7.76
N PHE A 528 -14.23 -12.95 7.08
CA PHE A 528 -13.30 -12.63 6.00
C PHE A 528 -11.86 -12.46 6.53
N PHE A 529 -11.70 -11.76 7.66
CA PHE A 529 -10.44 -11.63 8.40
C PHE A 529 -9.89 -12.99 8.81
N LYS A 530 -10.70 -13.90 9.37
CA LYS A 530 -10.27 -15.26 9.71
C LYS A 530 -9.76 -16.01 8.48
N THR A 531 -10.40 -15.89 7.30
CA THR A 531 -9.90 -16.54 6.07
C THR A 531 -8.68 -15.84 5.45
N ASN A 532 -8.53 -14.52 5.58
CA ASN A 532 -7.32 -13.81 5.17
C ASN A 532 -6.13 -14.05 6.13
N LEU A 533 -6.38 -14.16 7.44
CA LEU A 533 -5.40 -14.69 8.39
C LEU A 533 -5.07 -16.15 8.08
N LEU A 534 -6.04 -16.94 7.63
CA LEU A 534 -5.79 -18.30 7.15
C LEU A 534 -4.91 -18.29 5.89
N LEU A 535 -5.10 -17.39 4.92
CA LEU A 535 -4.18 -17.24 3.79
C LEU A 535 -2.77 -16.83 4.25
N ILE A 536 -2.66 -15.86 5.16
CA ILE A 536 -1.37 -15.42 5.74
C ILE A 536 -0.69 -16.57 6.48
N ASN A 537 -1.44 -17.38 7.23
CA ASN A 537 -0.91 -18.49 8.01
C ASN A 537 -0.63 -19.74 7.13
N LEU A 538 -1.43 -20.02 6.11
CA LEU A 538 -1.18 -21.07 5.11
C LEU A 538 0.04 -20.77 4.24
N CYS A 539 0.36 -19.48 4.00
CA CYS A 539 1.64 -19.08 3.41
C CYS A 539 2.83 -19.21 4.40
N VAL A 540 2.56 -19.35 5.71
CA VAL A 540 3.56 -19.40 6.79
C VAL A 540 3.86 -20.82 7.28
N ASP A 541 2.88 -21.74 7.20
CA ASP A 541 2.92 -23.12 7.74
C ASP A 541 3.14 -24.22 6.69
N LEU A 542 3.65 -23.87 5.50
CA LEU A 542 4.34 -24.83 4.62
C LEU A 542 5.69 -25.20 5.24
N LYS A 543 5.65 -26.11 6.23
CA LYS A 543 6.80 -26.79 6.85
C LYS A 543 7.57 -27.63 5.83
#